data_AF-A0A0F0HR45-F1
#
_entry.id   AF-A0A0F0HR45-F1
#
_cell.length_a   1.000
_cell.length_b   1.000
_cell.length_c   1.000
_cell.angle_alpha   90.00
_cell.angle_beta   90.00
_cell.angle_gamma   90.00
#
_symmetry.space_group_name_H-M   'P 1'
#
loop_
_entity.id
_entity.type
_entity.pdbx_description
1 polymer ?
#
loop_
_entity_poly.entity_id
_entity_poly.type
_entity_poly.pdbx_seq_one_letter_code
_entity_poly.pdbx_strand_id
1 'polypeptide(L)'
;MQNLSPRLAVAADRPVASPVPRPSGHAAHPAWLRLKDAVEALRPLQSKDGSIDLAAVQRQTVDPLIDTVLTAVEELAPLFPHDAEYLTAVQADLRKWADTGYREPDFLDSLLAFHPAAQRTDGLEHLVLFPMYTQNGNPNRNLEAVLLQVVWPEWLAELERTRFDNPMFVPITFTDFTAGYDTNSAVLFPETVAVRKAPERFTWGGIFCDREAARFRAVSTSAVGQLGLEIPADAEELLIDQERAQQTFVLWDLVHDRTHSHGDLPFDPFMIKQRSPFWMYGLEELRCDLTAFKEAVRLEAEGYPQGRDVQYAILFDRLFRFPVSGDRVRNYDGMGGQLLFAYLHKHDALRWRDNRLSIDWARVAEVTNQLCGEIETLYRDGIDRPKTAHWIAAYQLVSRYLTPHPASTWAKGPEALPLDITDGKALNKALCDAVVPDEFPLSMFYEALSKKLSGVIAATTGITGAGVTGVAA
;
A
#
# COMPACT_ATOMS: atom_id res chain seq x y z
N MET A 1 30.71 -53.47 -1.03
CA MET A 1 31.29 -53.48 0.33
C MET A 1 31.07 -52.10 0.91
N GLN A 2 30.11 -52.02 1.85
CA GLN A 2 30.27 -51.49 3.22
C GLN A 2 30.47 -49.97 3.29
N ASN A 3 29.75 -49.18 4.08
CA ASN A 3 28.55 -49.31 4.91
C ASN A 3 28.39 -47.91 5.55
N LEU A 4 27.16 -47.44 5.76
CA LEU A 4 26.65 -46.73 6.96
C LEU A 4 25.55 -45.69 6.64
N SER A 5 24.32 -46.11 6.98
CA SER A 5 23.17 -45.39 7.55
C SER A 5 22.63 -44.07 6.95
N PRO A 6 21.30 -44.03 6.67
CA PRO A 6 20.54 -42.80 6.50
C PRO A 6 19.74 -42.47 7.77
N ARG A 7 20.05 -41.35 8.45
CA ARG A 7 19.14 -40.67 9.38
C ARG A 7 19.48 -39.18 9.44
N LEU A 8 18.93 -38.40 8.50
CA LEU A 8 18.66 -36.99 8.72
C LEU A 8 17.19 -36.90 9.08
N ALA A 9 16.94 -36.73 10.38
CA ALA A 9 15.62 -36.39 10.88
C ALA A 9 15.27 -35.00 10.35
N VAL A 10 14.29 -34.94 9.44
CA VAL A 10 13.59 -33.71 9.13
C VAL A 10 12.75 -33.37 10.36
N ALA A 11 13.28 -32.51 11.23
CA ALA A 11 12.46 -31.83 12.21
C ALA A 11 11.59 -30.86 11.43
N ALA A 12 10.34 -31.25 11.19
CA ALA A 12 9.30 -30.32 10.80
C ALA A 12 9.04 -29.41 12.00
N ASP A 13 9.69 -28.25 12.02
CA ASP A 13 9.31 -27.17 12.93
C ASP A 13 7.89 -26.74 12.55
N ARG A 14 6.93 -27.19 13.35
CA ARG A 14 5.61 -26.57 13.38
C ARG A 14 5.80 -25.16 13.96
N PRO A 15 5.26 -24.11 13.34
CA PRO A 15 5.25 -22.81 13.99
C PRO A 15 4.50 -22.96 15.33
N VAL A 16 5.22 -22.74 16.41
CA VAL A 16 4.61 -22.55 17.73
C VAL A 16 3.78 -21.28 17.60
N ALA A 17 2.46 -21.41 17.71
CA ALA A 17 1.58 -20.25 17.74
C ALA A 17 1.99 -19.37 18.92
N SER A 18 2.67 -18.25 18.64
CA SER A 18 2.94 -17.22 19.63
C SER A 18 1.59 -16.70 20.17
N PRO A 19 1.49 -16.43 21.48
CA PRO A 19 0.24 -15.95 22.06
C PRO A 19 -0.12 -14.61 21.42
N VAL A 20 -1.34 -14.54 20.86
CA VAL A 20 -1.94 -13.28 20.40
C VAL A 20 -1.84 -12.26 21.54
N PRO A 21 -1.30 -11.06 21.30
CA PRO A 21 -1.26 -10.01 22.31
C PRO A 21 -2.65 -9.83 22.93
N ARG A 22 -2.74 -9.75 24.26
CA ARG A 22 -4.03 -9.46 24.89
C ARG A 22 -4.48 -8.07 24.46
N PRO A 23 -5.78 -7.87 24.18
CA PRO A 23 -6.30 -6.54 23.90
C PRO A 23 -5.96 -5.59 25.06
N SER A 24 -5.52 -4.37 24.74
CA SER A 24 -5.24 -3.30 25.70
C SER A 24 -5.92 -2.01 25.26
N GLY A 25 -6.13 -1.06 26.18
CA GLY A 25 -6.79 0.22 25.85
C GLY A 25 -8.22 0.01 25.32
N HIS A 26 -8.59 0.75 24.27
CA HIS A 26 -9.91 0.66 23.66
C HIS A 26 -10.21 -0.73 23.04
N ALA A 27 -9.20 -1.48 22.60
CA ALA A 27 -9.39 -2.84 22.09
C ALA A 27 -9.87 -3.84 23.17
N ALA A 28 -9.65 -3.54 24.46
CA ALA A 28 -10.17 -4.35 25.57
C ALA A 28 -11.58 -3.92 26.02
N HIS A 29 -12.12 -2.83 25.46
CA HIS A 29 -13.41 -2.29 25.91
C HIS A 29 -14.55 -3.27 25.55
N PRO A 30 -15.44 -3.64 26.50
CA PRO A 30 -16.49 -4.63 26.24
C PRO A 30 -17.40 -4.27 25.07
N ALA A 31 -17.69 -2.97 24.86
CA ALA A 31 -18.49 -2.52 23.72
C ALA A 31 -17.75 -2.71 22.39
N TRP A 32 -16.43 -2.52 22.35
CA TRP A 32 -15.63 -2.80 21.15
C TRP A 32 -15.69 -4.28 20.77
N LEU A 33 -15.51 -5.17 21.75
CA LEU A 33 -15.59 -6.61 21.50
C LEU A 33 -16.95 -7.01 20.94
N ARG A 34 -18.05 -6.48 21.50
CA ARG A 34 -19.41 -6.72 20.96
C ARG A 34 -19.60 -6.12 19.57
N LEU A 35 -19.09 -4.91 19.32
CA LEU A 35 -19.15 -4.27 18.00
C LEU A 35 -18.46 -5.14 16.95
N LYS A 36 -17.22 -5.56 17.24
CA LYS A 36 -16.42 -6.40 16.36
C LYS A 36 -17.12 -7.73 16.07
N ASP A 37 -17.60 -8.44 17.10
CA ASP A 37 -18.33 -9.70 16.93
C ASP A 37 -19.62 -9.54 16.09
N ALA A 38 -20.38 -8.46 16.31
CA ALA A 38 -21.59 -8.19 15.54
C ALA A 38 -21.29 -7.84 14.08
N VAL A 39 -20.22 -7.08 13.83
CA VAL A 39 -19.76 -6.78 12.47
C VAL A 39 -19.29 -8.06 11.77
N GLU A 40 -18.49 -8.91 12.43
CA GLU A 40 -18.08 -10.20 11.86
C GLU A 40 -19.27 -11.11 11.51
N ALA A 41 -20.32 -11.11 12.33
CA ALA A 41 -21.54 -11.86 12.05
C ALA A 41 -22.36 -11.26 10.88
N LEU A 42 -22.30 -9.94 10.66
CA LEU A 42 -22.97 -9.26 9.54
C LEU A 42 -22.27 -9.50 8.21
N ARG A 43 -20.94 -9.50 8.18
CA ARG A 43 -20.12 -9.61 6.95
C ARG A 43 -20.57 -10.72 5.99
N PRO A 44 -20.76 -11.99 6.41
CA PRO A 44 -21.16 -13.06 5.49
C PRO A 44 -22.61 -12.93 4.97
N LEU A 45 -23.43 -12.05 5.56
CA LEU A 45 -24.80 -11.78 5.13
C LEU A 45 -24.87 -10.73 4.01
N GLN A 46 -23.77 -9.99 3.79
CA GLN A 46 -23.72 -8.91 2.81
C GLN A 46 -23.38 -9.41 1.40
N SER A 47 -24.06 -8.82 0.42
CA SER A 47 -23.74 -8.90 -1.00
C SER A 47 -22.50 -8.08 -1.35
N LYS A 48 -22.01 -8.19 -2.59
CA LYS A 48 -20.79 -7.50 -3.04
C LYS A 48 -20.82 -5.97 -2.88
N ASP A 49 -22.00 -5.38 -2.98
CA ASP A 49 -22.23 -3.93 -2.84
C ASP A 49 -22.48 -3.50 -1.38
N GLY A 50 -22.48 -4.44 -0.44
CA GLY A 50 -22.74 -4.22 0.98
C GLY A 50 -24.21 -4.35 1.39
N SER A 51 -25.15 -4.52 0.46
CA SER A 51 -26.57 -4.77 0.77
C SER A 51 -26.81 -6.15 1.38
N ILE A 52 -27.94 -6.36 2.05
CA ILE A 52 -28.36 -7.68 2.56
C ILE A 52 -29.67 -8.08 1.87
N ASP A 53 -29.66 -9.22 1.19
CA ASP A 53 -30.86 -9.74 0.53
C ASP A 53 -31.82 -10.37 1.54
N LEU A 54 -32.86 -9.62 1.91
CA LEU A 54 -33.89 -10.08 2.85
C LEU A 54 -34.81 -11.18 2.29
N ALA A 55 -34.72 -11.52 0.99
CA ALA A 55 -35.35 -12.73 0.46
C ALA A 55 -34.53 -13.99 0.80
N ALA A 56 -33.22 -13.85 1.00
CA ALA A 56 -32.30 -14.94 1.35
C ALA A 56 -32.05 -15.05 2.87
N VAL A 57 -32.03 -13.92 3.58
CA VAL A 57 -31.77 -13.84 5.02
C VAL A 57 -32.96 -13.23 5.74
N GLN A 58 -33.45 -13.88 6.80
CA GLN A 58 -34.58 -13.35 7.57
C GLN A 58 -34.17 -12.09 8.34
N ARG A 59 -35.02 -11.06 8.30
CA ARG A 59 -34.78 -9.78 8.99
C ARG A 59 -34.53 -9.95 10.49
N GLN A 60 -35.15 -10.95 11.13
CA GLN A 60 -34.94 -11.31 12.54
C GLN A 60 -33.51 -11.79 12.86
N THR A 61 -32.71 -12.14 11.85
CA THR A 61 -31.29 -12.47 12.01
C THR A 61 -30.41 -11.23 11.95
N VAL A 62 -30.82 -10.22 11.17
CA VAL A 62 -30.02 -9.02 10.87
C VAL A 62 -30.25 -7.91 11.90
N ASP A 63 -31.52 -7.62 12.22
CA ASP A 63 -31.89 -6.52 13.12
C ASP A 63 -31.15 -6.59 14.47
N PRO A 64 -31.04 -7.75 15.17
CA PRO A 64 -30.33 -7.80 16.44
C PRO A 64 -28.82 -7.50 16.34
N LEU A 65 -28.20 -7.81 15.20
CA LEU A 65 -26.79 -7.50 14.97
C LEU A 65 -26.59 -5.99 14.80
N ILE A 66 -27.48 -5.34 14.05
CA ILE A 66 -27.46 -3.88 13.86
C ILE A 66 -27.77 -3.15 15.16
N ASP A 67 -28.73 -3.63 15.96
CA ASP A 67 -29.00 -3.09 17.29
C ASP A 67 -27.77 -3.19 18.22
N THR A 68 -27.02 -4.29 18.12
CA THR A 68 -25.77 -4.48 18.86
C THR A 68 -24.71 -3.47 18.40
N VAL A 69 -24.55 -3.28 17.08
CA VAL A 69 -23.64 -2.27 16.50
C VAL A 69 -24.01 -0.87 16.99
N LEU A 70 -25.29 -0.48 16.90
CA LEU A 70 -25.79 0.84 17.34
C LEU A 70 -25.50 1.09 18.83
N THR A 71 -25.85 0.13 19.68
CA THR A 71 -25.64 0.23 21.14
C THR A 71 -24.15 0.32 21.48
N ALA A 72 -23.31 -0.48 20.81
CA ALA A 72 -21.87 -0.43 21.03
C ALA A 72 -21.24 0.89 20.60
N VAL A 73 -21.68 1.46 19.47
CA VAL A 73 -21.23 2.80 19.03
C VAL A 73 -21.66 3.88 20.03
N GLU A 74 -22.89 3.82 20.54
CA GLU A 74 -23.36 4.74 21.58
C GLU A 74 -22.53 4.67 22.87
N GLU A 75 -22.16 3.47 23.32
CA GLU A 75 -21.30 3.26 24.49
C GLU A 75 -19.85 3.71 24.28
N LEU A 76 -19.32 3.56 23.05
CA LEU A 76 -17.95 3.94 22.70
C LEU A 76 -17.80 5.43 22.42
N ALA A 77 -18.83 6.10 21.91
CA ALA A 77 -18.74 7.50 21.48
C ALA A 77 -18.19 8.49 22.52
N PRO A 78 -18.50 8.38 23.83
CA PRO A 78 -17.89 9.23 24.85
C PRO A 78 -16.36 9.13 24.98
N LEU A 79 -15.76 8.05 24.47
CA LEU A 79 -14.29 7.87 24.44
C LEU A 79 -13.63 8.64 23.28
N PHE A 80 -14.42 9.07 22.29
CA PHE A 80 -13.96 9.78 21.09
C PHE A 80 -14.68 11.13 20.95
N PRO A 81 -14.55 12.06 21.92
CA PRO A 81 -15.30 13.31 21.92
C PRO A 81 -15.01 14.20 20.70
N HIS A 82 -13.82 14.06 20.10
CA HIS A 82 -13.40 14.76 18.89
C HIS A 82 -14.10 14.27 17.61
N ASP A 83 -14.71 13.08 17.66
CA ASP A 83 -15.46 12.44 16.57
C ASP A 83 -16.97 12.41 16.85
N ALA A 84 -17.49 13.17 17.82
CA ALA A 84 -18.88 13.09 18.25
C ALA A 84 -19.89 13.33 17.11
N GLU A 85 -19.62 14.29 16.21
CA GLU A 85 -20.47 14.54 15.04
C GLU A 85 -20.46 13.36 14.07
N TYR A 86 -19.28 12.79 13.81
CA TYR A 86 -19.10 11.60 12.99
C TYR A 86 -19.85 10.39 13.55
N LEU A 87 -19.66 10.06 14.83
CA LEU A 87 -20.30 8.90 15.44
C LEU A 87 -21.82 9.05 15.57
N THR A 88 -22.31 10.29 15.67
CA THR A 88 -23.75 10.58 15.57
C THR A 88 -24.27 10.30 14.15
N ALA A 89 -23.53 10.73 13.12
CA ALA A 89 -23.88 10.46 11.72
C ALA A 89 -23.83 8.96 11.40
N VAL A 90 -22.85 8.21 11.92
CA VAL A 90 -22.75 6.75 11.79
C VAL A 90 -24.01 6.06 12.32
N GLN A 91 -24.47 6.44 13.51
CA GLN A 91 -25.71 5.88 14.05
C GLN A 91 -26.94 6.23 13.19
N ALA A 92 -26.99 7.43 12.62
CA ALA A 92 -28.09 7.84 11.74
C ALA A 92 -28.09 7.04 10.42
N ASP A 93 -26.93 6.88 9.78
CA ASP A 93 -26.77 6.13 8.54
C ASP A 93 -27.07 4.63 8.74
N LEU A 94 -26.65 4.05 9.87
CA LEU A 94 -27.01 2.66 10.25
C LEU A 94 -28.53 2.47 10.39
N ARG A 95 -29.23 3.38 11.10
CA ARG A 95 -30.69 3.32 11.24
C ARG A 95 -31.39 3.44 9.89
N LYS A 96 -30.96 4.40 9.05
CA LYS A 96 -31.47 4.58 7.69
C LYS A 96 -31.25 3.33 6.83
N TRP A 97 -30.09 2.67 6.95
CA TRP A 97 -29.81 1.42 6.24
C TRP A 97 -30.79 0.31 6.65
N ALA A 98 -31.08 0.16 7.94
CA ALA A 98 -32.08 -0.78 8.45
C ALA A 98 -33.53 -0.44 8.01
N ASP A 99 -33.91 0.84 8.06
CA ASP A 99 -35.24 1.33 7.68
C ASP A 99 -35.53 1.17 6.19
N THR A 100 -34.49 1.27 5.35
CA THR A 100 -34.60 1.06 3.91
C THR A 100 -34.57 -0.42 3.50
N GLY A 101 -34.47 -1.33 4.47
CA GLY A 101 -34.47 -2.78 4.26
C GLY A 101 -33.12 -3.32 3.82
N TYR A 102 -32.02 -2.75 4.32
CA TYR A 102 -30.64 -3.15 4.04
C TYR A 102 -30.29 -3.17 2.54
N ARG A 103 -30.74 -2.15 1.80
CA ARG A 103 -30.34 -1.91 0.40
C ARG A 103 -28.85 -1.55 0.30
N GLU A 104 -28.36 -1.11 -0.86
CA GLU A 104 -27.00 -0.59 -0.96
C GLU A 104 -26.79 0.52 0.11
N PRO A 105 -25.77 0.38 0.97
CA PRO A 105 -25.55 1.32 2.06
C PRO A 105 -25.14 2.71 1.54
N ASP A 106 -25.58 3.75 2.24
CA ASP A 106 -25.25 5.14 1.96
C ASP A 106 -24.77 5.82 3.23
N PHE A 107 -23.44 5.91 3.40
CA PHE A 107 -22.77 6.50 4.56
C PHE A 107 -22.12 7.85 4.21
N LEU A 108 -22.68 8.58 3.23
CA LEU A 108 -22.09 9.87 2.80
C LEU A 108 -22.10 10.89 3.94
N ASP A 109 -23.12 10.89 4.80
CA ASP A 109 -23.22 11.87 5.88
C ASP A 109 -22.17 11.57 6.96
N SER A 110 -21.99 10.29 7.30
CA SER A 110 -20.86 9.81 8.12
C SER A 110 -19.50 10.16 7.52
N LEU A 111 -19.31 9.92 6.23
CA LEU A 111 -18.04 10.18 5.53
C LEU A 111 -17.68 11.67 5.56
N LEU A 112 -18.67 12.54 5.36
CA LEU A 112 -18.48 13.99 5.38
C LEU A 112 -18.22 14.53 6.78
N ALA A 113 -18.63 13.84 7.84
CA ALA A 113 -18.39 14.26 9.23
C ALA A 113 -17.05 13.73 9.79
N PHE A 114 -16.44 12.72 9.16
CA PHE A 114 -15.16 12.17 9.60
C PHE A 114 -13.99 13.00 9.06
N HIS A 115 -13.27 13.68 9.96
CA HIS A 115 -12.21 14.65 9.61
C HIS A 115 -10.87 14.38 10.32
N PRO A 116 -10.28 13.18 10.20
CA PRO A 116 -9.04 12.84 10.90
C PRO A 116 -7.86 13.75 10.52
N ALA A 117 -7.81 14.24 9.27
CA ALA A 117 -6.76 15.16 8.81
C ALA A 117 -6.78 16.53 9.50
N ALA A 118 -7.92 16.97 10.03
CA ALA A 118 -8.02 18.19 10.83
C ALA A 118 -7.56 17.98 12.29
N GLN A 119 -7.28 16.74 12.68
CA GLN A 119 -7.03 16.33 14.06
C GLN A 119 -5.78 15.45 14.18
N ARG A 120 -4.73 15.77 13.43
CA ARG A 120 -3.44 15.05 13.43
C ARG A 120 -2.67 15.27 14.75
N THR A 121 -3.22 14.79 15.85
CA THR A 121 -2.58 14.79 17.17
C THR A 121 -1.93 13.44 17.37
N ASP A 122 -0.64 13.43 17.68
CA ASP A 122 0.09 12.17 17.92
C ASP A 122 -0.57 11.34 19.02
N GLY A 123 -0.81 10.07 18.73
CA GLY A 123 -1.47 9.14 19.64
C GLY A 123 -2.99 9.30 19.76
N LEU A 124 -3.63 10.20 19.01
CA LEU A 124 -5.09 10.30 19.01
C LEU A 124 -5.70 9.05 18.38
N GLU A 125 -6.63 8.41 19.10
CA GLU A 125 -7.34 7.23 18.61
C GLU A 125 -8.68 7.60 17.97
N HIS A 126 -9.08 6.83 16.97
CA HIS A 126 -10.38 6.94 16.30
C HIS A 126 -11.07 5.57 16.22
N LEU A 127 -12.39 5.57 16.34
CA LEU A 127 -13.25 4.44 15.98
C LEU A 127 -13.80 4.66 14.58
N VAL A 128 -13.32 3.89 13.60
CA VAL A 128 -13.82 3.94 12.23
C VAL A 128 -14.84 2.82 12.01
N LEU A 129 -16.02 3.18 11.49
CA LEU A 129 -17.07 2.24 11.11
C LEU A 129 -17.70 2.68 9.79
N PHE A 130 -17.46 1.91 8.72
CA PHE A 130 -18.00 2.18 7.39
C PHE A 130 -18.31 0.88 6.62
N PRO A 131 -19.35 0.88 5.76
CA PRO A 131 -19.45 -0.08 4.68
C PRO A 131 -18.43 0.28 3.59
N MET A 132 -17.37 -0.50 3.44
CA MET A 132 -16.26 -0.21 2.53
C MET A 132 -15.62 -1.48 1.95
N TYR A 133 -14.91 -1.34 0.84
CA TYR A 133 -13.97 -2.37 0.37
C TYR A 133 -12.55 -2.01 0.84
N THR A 134 -11.64 -2.98 0.92
CA THR A 134 -10.25 -2.72 1.31
C THR A 134 -9.31 -2.89 0.11
N GLN A 135 -8.51 -1.85 -0.20
CA GLN A 135 -7.54 -1.91 -1.31
C GLN A 135 -6.49 -2.98 -1.03
N ASN A 136 -6.11 -3.80 -2.02
CA ASN A 136 -5.23 -4.97 -1.83
C ASN A 136 -5.74 -5.98 -0.78
N GLY A 137 -7.04 -5.95 -0.47
CA GLY A 137 -7.71 -6.84 0.46
C GLY A 137 -9.02 -7.38 -0.10
N ASN A 138 -10.14 -7.08 0.57
CA ASN A 138 -11.47 -7.52 0.18
C ASN A 138 -12.08 -6.56 -0.86
N PRO A 139 -12.38 -7.01 -2.10
CA PRO A 139 -12.96 -6.15 -3.13
C PRO A 139 -14.47 -5.91 -2.94
N ASN A 140 -15.12 -6.65 -2.05
CA ASN A 140 -16.54 -6.45 -1.73
C ASN A 140 -16.69 -5.39 -0.65
N ARG A 141 -17.80 -4.66 -0.68
CA ARG A 141 -18.16 -3.76 0.41
C ARG A 141 -18.74 -4.57 1.56
N ASN A 142 -18.14 -4.39 2.72
CA ASN A 142 -18.63 -4.94 3.98
C ASN A 142 -18.65 -3.82 5.03
N LEU A 143 -19.56 -3.92 6.00
CA LEU A 143 -19.42 -3.09 7.21
C LEU A 143 -18.13 -3.56 7.90
N GLU A 144 -17.20 -2.64 8.12
CA GLU A 144 -15.90 -2.92 8.73
C GLU A 144 -15.67 -1.92 9.87
N ALA A 145 -15.12 -2.41 10.98
CA ALA A 145 -14.80 -1.63 12.16
C ALA A 145 -13.28 -1.65 12.41
N VAL A 146 -12.70 -0.48 12.65
CA VAL A 146 -11.26 -0.32 12.89
C VAL A 146 -11.05 0.64 14.06
N LEU A 147 -10.31 0.21 15.07
CA LEU A 147 -9.66 1.11 16.02
C LEU A 147 -8.28 1.42 15.48
N LEU A 148 -7.99 2.71 15.32
CA LEU A 148 -6.71 3.19 14.84
C LEU A 148 -6.16 4.28 15.74
N GLN A 149 -4.86 4.49 15.66
CA GLN A 149 -4.14 5.55 16.36
C GLN A 149 -3.31 6.36 15.36
N VAL A 150 -3.37 7.69 15.44
CA VAL A 150 -2.60 8.62 14.61
C VAL A 150 -1.13 8.66 15.05
N VAL A 151 -0.21 8.75 14.08
CA VAL A 151 1.24 8.92 14.32
C VAL A 151 1.69 10.27 13.76
N TRP A 152 1.70 11.30 14.58
CA TRP A 152 2.00 12.67 14.15
C TRP A 152 3.05 13.36 15.03
N PRO A 153 4.27 12.80 15.10
CA PRO A 153 5.32 13.35 15.95
C PRO A 153 5.71 14.77 15.49
N GLU A 154 6.18 15.59 16.43
CA GLU A 154 6.48 17.01 16.20
C GLU A 154 7.44 17.25 15.03
N TRP A 155 8.44 16.37 14.84
CA TRP A 155 9.38 16.51 13.73
C TRP A 155 8.72 16.33 12.36
N LEU A 156 7.70 15.45 12.26
CA LEU A 156 6.95 15.21 11.03
C LEU A 156 6.01 16.39 10.75
N ALA A 157 5.34 16.88 11.80
CA ALA A 157 4.49 18.06 11.73
C ALA A 157 5.28 19.29 11.24
N GLU A 158 6.50 19.48 11.72
CA GLU A 158 7.38 20.56 11.28
C GLU A 158 7.76 20.43 9.80
N LEU A 159 8.12 19.22 9.35
CA LEU A 159 8.45 18.96 7.95
C LEU A 159 7.26 19.17 7.01
N GLU A 160 6.07 18.71 7.38
CA GLU A 160 4.83 18.95 6.61
C GLU A 160 4.54 20.44 6.50
N ARG A 161 4.60 21.16 7.63
CA ARG A 161 4.31 22.60 7.68
C ARG A 161 5.29 23.45 6.87
N THR A 162 6.55 23.05 6.76
CA THR A 162 7.62 23.90 6.20
C THR A 162 8.14 23.47 4.83
N ARG A 163 8.01 22.19 4.46
CA ARG A 163 8.67 21.63 3.27
C ARG A 163 7.79 20.73 2.43
N PHE A 164 7.02 19.86 3.08
CA PHE A 164 6.28 18.79 2.43
C PHE A 164 4.79 18.89 2.73
N ASP A 165 4.17 19.99 2.32
CA ASP A 165 2.75 20.22 2.51
C ASP A 165 1.92 19.04 1.99
N ASN A 166 1.11 18.47 2.87
CA ASN A 166 0.21 17.37 2.56
C ASN A 166 -0.94 17.36 3.57
N PRO A 167 -1.91 18.28 3.42
CA PRO A 167 -2.95 18.49 4.42
C PRO A 167 -3.94 17.33 4.53
N MET A 168 -3.96 16.38 3.58
CA MET A 168 -4.85 15.21 3.61
C MET A 168 -4.21 13.98 4.23
N PHE A 169 -2.87 13.93 4.32
CA PHE A 169 -2.17 12.74 4.80
C PHE A 169 -2.35 12.54 6.30
N VAL A 170 -2.78 11.32 6.67
CA VAL A 170 -2.94 10.86 8.06
C VAL A 170 -2.21 9.52 8.25
N PRO A 171 -0.98 9.52 8.75
CA PRO A 171 -0.30 8.29 9.15
C PRO A 171 -0.99 7.70 10.39
N ILE A 172 -1.31 6.42 10.32
CA ILE A 172 -2.09 5.70 11.32
C ILE A 172 -1.46 4.35 11.64
N THR A 173 -1.88 3.75 12.75
CA THR A 173 -1.53 2.38 13.15
C THR A 173 -2.77 1.63 13.57
N PHE A 174 -2.75 0.31 13.46
CA PHE A 174 -3.85 -0.52 13.94
C PHE A 174 -3.80 -0.69 15.47
N THR A 175 -4.89 -0.33 16.14
CA THR A 175 -5.15 -0.74 17.53
C THR A 175 -5.88 -2.09 17.55
N ASP A 176 -6.96 -2.24 16.79
CA ASP A 176 -7.64 -3.51 16.49
C ASP A 176 -8.57 -3.34 15.27
N PHE A 177 -8.99 -4.43 14.62
CA PHE A 177 -9.86 -4.35 13.43
C PHE A 177 -10.70 -5.62 13.21
N THR A 178 -11.73 -5.49 12.35
CA THR A 178 -12.46 -6.60 11.74
C THR A 178 -11.72 -7.17 10.53
N ALA A 179 -12.02 -8.41 10.15
CA ALA A 179 -11.25 -9.21 9.20
C ALA A 179 -11.23 -8.67 7.76
N GLY A 180 -11.92 -7.57 7.42
CA GLY A 180 -11.65 -6.84 6.17
C GLY A 180 -10.23 -6.28 6.09
N TYR A 181 -9.62 -6.01 7.25
CA TYR A 181 -8.22 -5.59 7.40
C TYR A 181 -7.29 -6.73 7.80
N ASP A 182 -7.76 -7.97 7.94
CA ASP A 182 -6.89 -9.16 8.05
C ASP A 182 -6.37 -9.57 6.65
N THR A 183 -5.74 -8.62 5.96
CA THR A 183 -5.36 -8.68 4.55
C THR A 183 -4.05 -7.91 4.32
N ASN A 184 -3.66 -7.71 3.05
CA ASN A 184 -2.51 -6.86 2.68
C ASN A 184 -2.87 -5.38 2.57
N SER A 185 -4.13 -4.99 2.83
CA SER A 185 -4.55 -3.59 2.79
C SER A 185 -3.80 -2.77 3.83
N ALA A 186 -3.15 -1.68 3.43
CA ALA A 186 -2.43 -0.80 4.34
C ALA A 186 -2.92 0.65 4.24
N VAL A 187 -4.13 0.85 3.75
CA VAL A 187 -4.72 2.17 3.57
C VAL A 187 -6.16 2.19 4.06
N LEU A 188 -6.59 3.37 4.48
CA LEU A 188 -7.97 3.72 4.74
C LEU A 188 -8.25 4.97 3.91
N PHE A 189 -8.97 4.81 2.81
CA PHE A 189 -9.25 5.90 1.88
C PHE A 189 -10.76 6.16 1.78
N PRO A 190 -11.19 7.43 1.78
CA PRO A 190 -12.60 7.79 1.76
C PRO A 190 -13.33 7.33 0.48
N GLU A 191 -12.61 7.13 -0.63
CA GLU A 191 -13.12 6.58 -1.90
C GLU A 191 -13.68 5.16 -1.77
N THR A 192 -13.28 4.44 -0.73
CA THR A 192 -13.68 3.04 -0.54
C THR A 192 -15.07 2.89 0.08
N VAL A 193 -15.55 3.95 0.74
CA VAL A 193 -16.81 3.97 1.49
C VAL A 193 -18.02 3.96 0.55
N ALA A 194 -19.04 3.20 0.91
CA ALA A 194 -20.30 3.16 0.19
C ALA A 194 -21.11 4.43 0.44
N VAL A 195 -21.33 5.19 -0.64
CA VAL A 195 -22.01 6.48 -0.61
C VAL A 195 -22.98 6.60 -1.78
N ARG A 196 -24.10 7.31 -1.59
CA ARG A 196 -25.05 7.62 -2.67
C ARG A 196 -24.43 8.37 -3.86
N LYS A 197 -23.39 9.16 -3.58
CA LYS A 197 -22.66 9.98 -4.55
C LYS A 197 -21.28 10.30 -3.97
N ALA A 198 -20.24 10.17 -4.77
CA ALA A 198 -18.89 10.59 -4.37
C ALA A 198 -18.86 12.07 -3.96
N PRO A 199 -18.18 12.43 -2.85
CA PRO A 199 -17.89 13.82 -2.51
C PRO A 199 -17.20 14.57 -3.65
N GLU A 200 -17.36 15.90 -3.69
CA GLU A 200 -16.66 16.73 -4.69
C GLU A 200 -15.15 16.72 -4.47
N ARG A 201 -14.72 16.61 -3.21
CA ARG A 201 -13.33 16.51 -2.78
C ARG A 201 -13.23 15.56 -1.60
N PHE A 202 -12.22 14.73 -1.61
CA PHE A 202 -11.78 13.99 -0.44
C PHE A 202 -10.87 14.88 0.41
N THR A 203 -10.86 14.66 1.72
CA THR A 203 -10.22 15.55 2.70
C THR A 203 -9.18 14.86 3.56
N TRP A 204 -9.04 13.55 3.44
CA TRP A 204 -8.10 12.75 4.22
C TRP A 204 -7.73 11.47 3.48
N GLY A 205 -6.56 10.92 3.77
CA GLY A 205 -6.10 9.60 3.35
C GLY A 205 -5.25 8.99 4.47
N GLY A 206 -5.69 7.83 4.96
CA GLY A 206 -5.04 7.12 6.04
C GLY A 206 -4.07 6.04 5.53
N ILE A 207 -2.84 6.00 6.04
CA ILE A 207 -1.86 4.96 5.70
C ILE A 207 -1.35 4.27 6.97
N PHE A 208 -1.47 2.94 7.01
CA PHE A 208 -1.13 2.11 8.18
C PHE A 208 0.37 1.81 8.24
N CYS A 209 1.13 2.80 8.73
CA CYS A 209 2.59 2.76 8.79
C CYS A 209 3.15 1.58 9.61
N ASP A 210 2.40 1.06 10.60
CA ASP A 210 2.81 -0.11 11.38
C ASP A 210 2.82 -1.39 10.55
N ARG A 211 1.81 -1.59 9.72
CA ARG A 211 1.72 -2.71 8.78
C ARG A 211 2.78 -2.60 7.70
N GLU A 212 3.02 -1.41 7.17
CA GLU A 212 4.05 -1.19 6.16
C GLU A 212 5.44 -1.51 6.71
N ALA A 213 5.76 -0.94 7.87
CA ALA A 213 6.99 -1.23 8.61
C ALA A 213 7.14 -2.71 8.93
N ALA A 214 6.10 -3.38 9.42
CA ALA A 214 6.17 -4.80 9.77
C ALA A 214 6.42 -5.69 8.54
N ARG A 215 5.76 -5.41 7.41
CA ARG A 215 5.97 -6.11 6.14
C ARG A 215 7.37 -5.89 5.60
N PHE A 216 7.81 -4.63 5.58
CA PHE A 216 9.15 -4.25 5.16
C PHE A 216 10.20 -5.00 5.96
N ARG A 217 10.11 -4.97 7.31
CA ARG A 217 11.06 -5.65 8.20
C ARG A 217 11.09 -7.16 7.94
N ALA A 218 9.93 -7.81 7.87
CA ALA A 218 9.85 -9.26 7.65
C ALA A 218 10.42 -9.70 6.30
N VAL A 219 9.99 -9.07 5.21
CA VAL A 219 10.39 -9.46 3.86
C VAL A 219 11.84 -9.08 3.58
N SER A 220 12.27 -7.89 4.00
CA SER A 220 13.66 -7.42 3.79
C SER A 220 14.66 -8.25 4.58
N THR A 221 14.35 -8.61 5.83
CA THR A 221 15.19 -9.52 6.63
C THR A 221 15.38 -10.86 5.92
N SER A 222 14.28 -11.46 5.41
CA SER A 222 14.36 -12.69 4.64
C SER A 222 15.15 -12.51 3.32
N ALA A 223 14.96 -11.40 2.62
CA ALA A 223 15.65 -11.11 1.37
C ALA A 223 17.16 -10.98 1.58
N VAL A 224 17.59 -10.22 2.58
CA VAL A 224 19.00 -10.05 2.96
C VAL A 224 19.67 -11.40 3.20
N GLY A 225 19.03 -12.28 3.97
CA GLY A 225 19.53 -13.64 4.24
C GLY A 225 19.59 -14.52 3.01
N GLN A 226 18.53 -14.56 2.19
CA GLN A 226 18.47 -15.41 0.98
C GLN A 226 19.42 -14.94 -0.13
N LEU A 227 19.74 -13.64 -0.16
CA LEU A 227 20.61 -13.03 -1.15
C LEU A 227 22.08 -12.95 -0.70
N GLY A 228 22.39 -13.31 0.54
CA GLY A 228 23.72 -13.15 1.14
C GLY A 228 24.20 -11.70 1.11
N LEU A 229 23.27 -10.75 1.17
CA LEU A 229 23.56 -9.32 1.05
C LEU A 229 24.20 -8.81 2.34
N GLU A 230 25.38 -8.21 2.24
CA GLU A 230 25.96 -7.43 3.33
C GLU A 230 25.33 -6.04 3.35
N ILE A 231 24.79 -5.64 4.50
CA ILE A 231 24.10 -4.36 4.67
C ILE A 231 24.80 -3.51 5.75
N PRO A 232 24.66 -2.17 5.71
CA PRO A 232 25.18 -1.29 6.76
C PRO A 232 24.55 -1.58 8.12
N ALA A 233 25.28 -1.32 9.21
CA ALA A 233 24.82 -1.64 10.57
C ALA A 233 23.52 -0.90 10.97
N ASP A 234 23.36 0.34 10.52
CA ASP A 234 22.14 1.11 10.72
C ASP A 234 20.95 0.58 9.90
N ALA A 235 21.18 -0.03 8.73
CA ALA A 235 20.15 -0.77 8.02
C ALA A 235 19.75 -2.06 8.76
N GLU A 236 20.70 -2.77 9.40
CA GLU A 236 20.39 -3.92 10.27
C GLU A 236 19.51 -3.50 11.45
N GLU A 237 19.86 -2.39 12.12
CA GLU A 237 19.07 -1.82 13.21
C GLU A 237 17.64 -1.46 12.77
N LEU A 238 17.50 -0.82 11.61
CA LEU A 238 16.20 -0.48 11.04
C LEU A 238 15.33 -1.73 10.80
N LEU A 239 15.92 -2.83 10.34
CA LEU A 239 15.18 -4.08 10.10
C LEU A 239 14.67 -4.73 11.39
N ILE A 240 15.33 -4.50 12.53
CA ILE A 240 14.93 -5.11 13.81
C ILE A 240 14.11 -4.17 14.70
N ASP A 241 13.95 -2.90 14.36
CA ASP A 241 13.21 -1.91 15.15
C ASP A 241 11.88 -1.51 14.47
N GLN A 242 10.76 -1.93 15.07
CA GLN A 242 9.42 -1.65 14.56
C GLN A 242 9.08 -0.15 14.59
N GLU A 243 9.43 0.53 15.67
CA GLU A 243 9.06 1.92 15.88
C GLU A 243 9.88 2.81 14.94
N ARG A 244 11.18 2.57 14.83
CA ARG A 244 12.05 3.26 13.86
C ARG A 244 11.57 3.05 12.42
N ALA A 245 11.19 1.82 12.05
CA ALA A 245 10.63 1.54 10.73
C ALA A 245 9.29 2.27 10.52
N GLN A 246 8.40 2.34 11.52
CA GLN A 246 7.18 3.15 11.43
C GLN A 246 7.49 4.63 11.16
N GLN A 247 8.42 5.22 11.91
CA GLN A 247 8.86 6.61 11.73
C GLN A 247 9.46 6.84 10.32
N THR A 248 10.02 5.79 9.71
CA THR A 248 10.54 5.81 8.35
C THR A 248 9.42 5.86 7.33
N PHE A 249 8.41 5.00 7.45
CA PHE A 249 7.27 4.97 6.53
C PHE A 249 6.45 6.26 6.61
N VAL A 250 6.22 6.85 7.80
CA VAL A 250 5.50 8.12 7.86
C VAL A 250 6.20 9.28 7.15
N LEU A 251 7.55 9.30 7.12
CA LEU A 251 8.30 10.30 6.32
C LEU A 251 8.24 9.97 4.83
N TRP A 252 8.42 8.70 4.47
CA TRP A 252 8.35 8.26 3.08
C TRP A 252 6.98 8.62 2.49
N ASP A 253 5.89 8.20 3.13
CA ASP A 253 4.52 8.43 2.68
C ASP A 253 4.17 9.91 2.59
N LEU A 254 4.60 10.73 3.57
CA LEU A 254 4.39 12.17 3.55
C LEU A 254 4.91 12.79 2.25
N VAL A 255 6.15 12.44 1.87
CA VAL A 255 6.81 12.99 0.68
C VAL A 255 6.30 12.32 -0.60
N HIS A 256 6.06 11.00 -0.59
CA HIS A 256 5.54 10.25 -1.72
C HIS A 256 4.17 10.75 -2.15
N ASP A 257 3.19 10.76 -1.23
CA ASP A 257 1.80 11.13 -1.54
C ASP A 257 1.71 12.57 -2.03
N ARG A 258 2.48 13.47 -1.40
CA ARG A 258 2.61 14.85 -1.84
C ARG A 258 3.06 14.92 -3.30
N THR A 259 4.02 14.08 -3.69
CA THR A 259 4.66 14.13 -5.00
C THR A 259 3.70 13.82 -6.15
N HIS A 260 2.65 13.03 -5.92
CA HIS A 260 1.60 12.81 -6.93
C HIS A 260 0.93 14.10 -7.42
N SER A 261 0.89 15.15 -6.58
CA SER A 261 0.29 16.44 -6.93
C SER A 261 1.32 17.52 -7.25
N HIS A 262 2.61 17.18 -7.38
CA HIS A 262 3.72 18.13 -7.52
C HIS A 262 4.73 17.74 -8.62
N GLY A 263 5.42 18.77 -9.13
CA GLY A 263 6.50 18.65 -10.11
C GLY A 263 6.05 18.92 -11.55
N ASP A 264 6.92 18.60 -12.51
CA ASP A 264 6.58 18.64 -13.92
C ASP A 264 5.57 17.51 -14.19
N LEU A 265 4.29 17.85 -14.25
CA LEU A 265 3.20 16.90 -14.45
C LEU A 265 2.84 16.84 -15.95
N PRO A 266 3.25 15.79 -16.70
CA PRO A 266 2.63 15.50 -17.99
C PRO A 266 1.20 14.96 -17.80
N PHE A 267 0.90 14.52 -16.57
CA PHE A 267 -0.42 14.12 -16.12
C PHE A 267 -1.23 15.35 -15.83
N ASP A 268 -2.10 15.67 -16.78
CA ASP A 268 -3.17 16.64 -16.59
C ASP A 268 -3.83 16.43 -15.19
N PRO A 269 -3.91 17.46 -14.33
CA PRO A 269 -4.56 17.37 -13.03
C PRO A 269 -6.04 16.95 -13.10
N PHE A 270 -6.65 16.92 -14.29
CA PHE A 270 -7.98 16.35 -14.56
C PHE A 270 -7.96 14.87 -14.98
N MET A 271 -6.78 14.20 -15.04
CA MET A 271 -6.58 12.87 -15.63
C MET A 271 -6.40 11.67 -14.69
N ILE A 272 -6.52 11.85 -13.38
CA ILE A 272 -6.45 10.75 -12.37
C ILE A 272 -7.43 9.59 -12.68
N LYS A 273 -8.46 9.82 -13.52
CA LYS A 273 -9.47 8.82 -13.93
C LYS A 273 -9.30 8.25 -15.34
N GLN A 274 -8.22 8.58 -16.06
CA GLN A 274 -8.03 8.10 -17.44
C GLN A 274 -7.21 6.81 -17.51
N ARG A 275 -7.70 5.88 -18.34
CA ARG A 275 -7.04 4.59 -18.59
C ARG A 275 -5.72 4.82 -19.33
N SER A 276 -4.63 4.39 -18.72
CA SER A 276 -3.27 4.40 -19.28
C SER A 276 -2.66 3.00 -19.26
N PRO A 277 -1.62 2.73 -20.07
CA PRO A 277 -0.83 1.50 -19.93
C PRO A 277 -0.12 1.41 -18.57
N PHE A 278 0.08 0.20 -18.04
CA PHE A 278 0.39 0.04 -16.60
C PHE A 278 1.79 0.49 -16.15
N TRP A 279 2.85 0.20 -16.89
CA TRP A 279 3.59 1.30 -17.53
C TRP A 279 3.73 2.64 -16.82
N MET A 280 2.79 3.50 -17.22
CA MET A 280 2.68 4.88 -16.82
C MET A 280 2.38 5.02 -15.34
N TYR A 281 1.56 4.12 -14.77
CA TYR A 281 1.35 4.06 -13.32
C TYR A 281 2.65 3.67 -12.61
N GLY A 282 3.37 2.66 -13.11
CA GLY A 282 4.59 2.20 -12.46
C GLY A 282 5.75 3.22 -12.54
N LEU A 283 5.82 4.01 -13.61
CA LEU A 283 6.73 5.15 -13.68
C LEU A 283 6.31 6.28 -12.74
N GLU A 284 5.01 6.50 -12.54
CA GLU A 284 4.52 7.52 -11.61
C GLU A 284 4.82 7.16 -10.16
N GLU A 285 4.51 5.93 -9.75
CA GLU A 285 4.85 5.42 -8.42
C GLU A 285 6.36 5.45 -8.17
N LEU A 286 7.15 5.01 -9.16
CA LEU A 286 8.60 5.07 -9.06
C LEU A 286 9.11 6.51 -9.02
N ARG A 287 8.53 7.45 -9.78
CA ARG A 287 8.88 8.88 -9.71
C ARG A 287 8.66 9.44 -8.31
N CYS A 288 7.52 9.11 -7.69
CA CYS A 288 7.19 9.58 -6.34
C CYS A 288 8.17 9.03 -5.31
N ASP A 289 8.48 7.73 -5.37
CA ASP A 289 9.49 7.12 -4.50
C ASP A 289 10.89 7.67 -4.71
N LEU A 290 11.32 7.83 -5.96
CA LEU A 290 12.66 8.36 -6.23
C LEU A 290 12.77 9.85 -5.86
N THR A 291 11.66 10.59 -5.90
CA THR A 291 11.61 11.94 -5.34
C THR A 291 11.72 11.90 -3.82
N ALA A 292 10.98 11.02 -3.14
CA ALA A 292 11.11 10.82 -1.70
C ALA A 292 12.53 10.40 -1.31
N PHE A 293 13.15 9.48 -2.06
CA PHE A 293 14.55 9.08 -1.88
C PHE A 293 15.50 10.29 -2.01
N LYS A 294 15.33 11.10 -3.05
CA LYS A 294 16.15 12.30 -3.29
C LYS A 294 16.03 13.34 -2.17
N GLU A 295 14.83 13.57 -1.66
CA GLU A 295 14.62 14.45 -0.51
C GLU A 295 15.15 13.84 0.78
N ALA A 296 15.06 12.52 0.95
CA ALA A 296 15.60 11.80 2.10
C ALA A 296 17.13 11.89 2.18
N VAL A 297 17.84 11.86 1.04
CA VAL A 297 19.29 12.16 0.96
C VAL A 297 19.61 13.57 1.49
N ARG A 298 18.77 14.56 1.16
CA ARG A 298 18.97 15.94 1.65
C ARG A 298 18.70 16.04 3.14
N LEU A 299 17.60 15.45 3.61
CA LEU A 299 17.23 15.41 5.02
C LEU A 299 18.32 14.76 5.87
N GLU A 300 18.91 13.65 5.40
CA GLU A 300 20.05 13.03 6.08
C GLU A 300 21.24 14.01 6.21
N ALA A 301 21.60 14.69 5.12
CA ALA A 301 22.70 15.67 5.13
C ALA A 301 22.42 16.88 6.04
N GLU A 302 21.15 17.19 6.27
CA GLU A 302 20.68 18.23 7.19
C GLU A 302 20.55 17.74 8.65
N GLY A 303 20.79 16.46 8.91
CA GLY A 303 20.80 15.87 10.26
C GLY A 303 19.49 15.22 10.71
N TYR A 304 18.53 15.00 9.80
CA TYR A 304 17.33 14.21 10.07
C TYR A 304 17.65 12.71 9.89
N PRO A 305 17.74 11.91 10.98
CA PRO A 305 18.14 10.50 10.87
C PRO A 305 17.19 9.66 10.02
N GLN A 306 15.89 9.99 10.02
CA GLN A 306 14.87 9.33 9.20
C GLN A 306 15.18 9.40 7.71
N GLY A 307 15.91 10.43 7.24
CA GLY A 307 16.30 10.56 5.84
C GLY A 307 17.19 9.40 5.36
N ARG A 308 18.05 8.85 6.22
CA ARG A 308 18.82 7.64 5.87
C ARG A 308 17.93 6.41 5.84
N ASP A 309 17.07 6.28 6.83
CA ASP A 309 16.20 5.10 6.95
C ASP A 309 15.25 5.00 5.75
N VAL A 310 14.71 6.13 5.27
CA VAL A 310 13.85 6.17 4.07
C VAL A 310 14.61 5.71 2.83
N GLN A 311 15.90 6.06 2.68
CA GLN A 311 16.71 5.56 1.57
C GLN A 311 16.82 4.04 1.60
N TYR A 312 17.07 3.43 2.77
CA TYR A 312 17.12 1.98 2.91
C TYR A 312 15.77 1.32 2.65
N ALA A 313 14.68 1.87 3.20
CA ALA A 313 13.34 1.34 3.03
C ALA A 313 12.93 1.30 1.56
N ILE A 314 13.10 2.41 0.82
CA ILE A 314 12.80 2.50 -0.61
C ILE A 314 13.62 1.48 -1.39
N LEU A 315 14.94 1.39 -1.14
CA LEU A 315 15.80 0.43 -1.83
C LEU A 315 15.34 -1.00 -1.59
N PHE A 316 15.13 -1.39 -0.34
CA PHE A 316 14.77 -2.78 -0.04
C PHE A 316 13.37 -3.17 -0.53
N ASP A 317 12.38 -2.30 -0.38
CA ASP A 317 11.03 -2.62 -0.87
C ASP A 317 10.96 -2.64 -2.40
N ARG A 318 11.55 -1.66 -3.08
CA ARG A 318 11.60 -1.63 -4.55
C ARG A 318 12.46 -2.76 -5.12
N LEU A 319 13.55 -3.16 -4.45
CA LEU A 319 14.43 -4.22 -4.96
C LEU A 319 13.96 -5.63 -4.57
N PHE A 320 13.27 -5.82 -3.44
CA PHE A 320 13.02 -7.16 -2.90
C PHE A 320 11.54 -7.50 -2.71
N ARG A 321 10.71 -6.58 -2.21
CA ARG A 321 9.32 -6.89 -1.86
C ARG A 321 8.37 -6.66 -3.04
N PHE A 322 8.37 -5.45 -3.60
CA PHE A 322 7.42 -5.06 -4.66
C PHE A 322 7.51 -5.92 -5.93
N PRO A 323 8.69 -6.27 -6.47
CA PRO A 323 8.79 -7.07 -7.69
C PRO A 323 8.10 -8.45 -7.60
N VAL A 324 8.03 -9.01 -6.39
CA VAL A 324 7.60 -10.39 -6.16
C VAL A 324 6.34 -10.51 -5.29
N SER A 325 5.68 -9.39 -4.98
CA SER A 325 4.41 -9.35 -4.25
C SER A 325 3.23 -9.21 -5.21
N GLY A 326 2.10 -9.84 -4.89
CA GLY A 326 0.87 -9.77 -5.68
C GLY A 326 0.89 -10.61 -6.96
N ASP A 327 -0.14 -10.45 -7.79
CA ASP A 327 -0.18 -11.07 -9.11
C ASP A 327 0.76 -10.36 -10.11
N ARG A 328 0.91 -10.93 -11.30
CA ARG A 328 1.74 -10.35 -12.39
C ARG A 328 0.92 -9.66 -13.47
N VAL A 329 -0.40 -9.55 -13.30
CA VAL A 329 -1.28 -8.95 -14.30
C VAL A 329 -1.26 -7.45 -14.10
N ARG A 330 -0.48 -6.75 -14.94
CA ARG A 330 -0.35 -5.29 -14.93
C ARG A 330 0.15 -4.75 -13.59
N ASN A 331 0.99 -5.53 -12.91
CA ASN A 331 1.61 -5.16 -11.64
C ASN A 331 2.63 -4.04 -11.86
N TYR A 332 2.18 -2.81 -11.65
CA TYR A 332 2.93 -1.60 -11.92
C TYR A 332 4.04 -1.36 -10.88
N ASP A 333 3.79 -1.65 -9.61
CA ASP A 333 4.79 -1.54 -8.55
C ASP A 333 5.95 -2.50 -8.74
N GLY A 334 5.63 -3.75 -9.07
CA GLY A 334 6.63 -4.76 -9.36
C GLY A 334 7.46 -4.42 -10.59
N MET A 335 6.86 -3.78 -11.61
CA MET A 335 7.61 -3.28 -12.76
C MET A 335 8.56 -2.13 -12.38
N GLY A 336 8.10 -1.16 -11.58
CA GLY A 336 8.93 -0.06 -11.09
C GLY A 336 10.15 -0.55 -10.28
N GLY A 337 9.95 -1.55 -9.42
CA GLY A 337 11.04 -2.18 -8.68
C GLY A 337 12.05 -2.93 -9.56
N GLN A 338 11.57 -3.64 -10.58
CA GLN A 338 12.45 -4.26 -11.58
C GLN A 338 13.28 -3.22 -12.34
N LEU A 339 12.66 -2.09 -12.70
CA LEU A 339 13.34 -0.99 -13.40
C LEU A 339 14.48 -0.41 -12.55
N LEU A 340 14.24 -0.12 -11.27
CA LEU A 340 15.29 0.35 -10.36
C LEU A 340 16.42 -0.67 -10.24
N PHE A 341 16.11 -1.95 -10.03
CA PHE A 341 17.12 -3.01 -9.96
C PHE A 341 17.96 -3.10 -11.23
N ALA A 342 17.31 -3.12 -12.40
CA ALA A 342 17.99 -3.21 -13.68
C ALA A 342 18.89 -1.99 -13.93
N TYR A 343 18.45 -0.80 -13.52
CA TYR A 343 19.22 0.43 -13.60
C TYR A 343 20.46 0.39 -12.71
N LEU A 344 20.30 0.08 -11.41
CA LEU A 344 21.43 -0.05 -10.48
C LEU A 344 22.44 -1.11 -10.96
N HIS A 345 21.95 -2.23 -11.51
CA HIS A 345 22.78 -3.28 -12.06
C HIS A 345 23.56 -2.81 -13.31
N LYS A 346 22.89 -2.13 -14.24
CA LYS A 346 23.50 -1.61 -15.48
C LYS A 346 24.59 -0.58 -15.20
N HIS A 347 24.48 0.15 -14.08
CA HIS A 347 25.40 1.21 -13.66
C HIS A 347 26.41 0.78 -12.58
N ASP A 348 26.55 -0.54 -12.37
CA ASP A 348 27.50 -1.15 -11.42
C ASP A 348 27.32 -0.74 -9.94
N ALA A 349 26.17 -0.16 -9.56
CA ALA A 349 25.82 0.13 -8.17
C ALA A 349 25.23 -1.08 -7.44
N LEU A 350 24.78 -2.10 -8.19
CA LEU A 350 24.31 -3.38 -7.68
C LEU A 350 24.92 -4.50 -8.54
N ARG A 351 25.35 -5.60 -7.92
CA ARG A 351 25.90 -6.77 -8.62
C ARG A 351 25.35 -8.06 -8.05
N TRP A 352 25.03 -9.00 -8.94
CA TRP A 352 24.72 -10.39 -8.60
C TRP A 352 25.84 -11.28 -9.12
N ARG A 353 26.67 -11.82 -8.22
CA ARG A 353 27.82 -12.68 -8.56
C ARG A 353 27.98 -13.75 -7.51
N ASP A 354 28.36 -14.96 -7.93
CA ASP A 354 28.62 -16.09 -7.03
C ASP A 354 27.46 -16.37 -6.05
N ASN A 355 26.22 -16.25 -6.54
CA ASN A 355 24.98 -16.35 -5.76
C ASN A 355 24.88 -15.37 -4.58
N ARG A 356 25.54 -14.21 -4.70
CA ARG A 356 25.50 -13.14 -3.71
C ARG A 356 25.13 -11.83 -4.37
N LEU A 357 24.22 -11.10 -3.72
CA LEU A 357 23.92 -9.72 -4.07
C LEU A 357 24.88 -8.79 -3.32
N SER A 358 25.44 -7.80 -4.01
CA SER A 358 26.22 -6.72 -3.38
C SER A 358 25.74 -5.37 -3.89
N ILE A 359 25.59 -4.41 -2.98
CA ILE A 359 25.27 -3.01 -3.29
C ILE A 359 26.49 -2.16 -2.97
N ASP A 360 26.86 -1.26 -3.88
CA ASP A 360 27.85 -0.23 -3.62
C ASP A 360 27.18 0.92 -2.86
N TRP A 361 27.23 0.84 -1.52
CA TRP A 361 26.57 1.80 -0.63
C TRP A 361 27.08 3.23 -0.78
N ALA A 362 28.28 3.45 -1.33
CA ALA A 362 28.81 4.78 -1.59
C ALA A 362 28.24 5.40 -2.88
N ARG A 363 27.78 4.56 -3.83
CA ARG A 363 27.28 5.01 -5.14
C ARG A 363 25.78 4.84 -5.34
N VAL A 364 25.12 3.98 -4.54
CA VAL A 364 23.71 3.64 -4.75
C VAL A 364 22.81 4.87 -4.74
N ALA A 365 23.01 5.81 -3.82
CA ALA A 365 22.21 7.04 -3.77
C ALA A 365 22.41 7.93 -5.00
N GLU A 366 23.65 8.07 -5.48
CA GLU A 366 23.96 8.82 -6.70
C GLU A 366 23.24 8.22 -7.91
N VAL A 367 23.35 6.90 -8.09
CA VAL A 367 22.78 6.20 -9.26
C VAL A 367 21.25 6.16 -9.18
N THR A 368 20.66 5.98 -8.01
CA THR A 368 19.20 6.10 -7.80
C THR A 368 18.70 7.49 -8.22
N ASN A 369 19.41 8.56 -7.85
CA ASN A 369 19.07 9.93 -8.25
C ASN A 369 19.26 10.18 -9.76
N GLN A 370 20.17 9.47 -10.43
CA GLN A 370 20.29 9.53 -11.90
C GLN A 370 19.03 8.98 -12.59
N LEU A 371 18.50 7.84 -12.14
CA LEU A 371 17.22 7.31 -12.64
C LEU A 371 16.06 8.28 -12.36
N CYS A 372 16.01 8.89 -11.17
CA CYS A 372 15.04 9.93 -10.84
C CYS A 372 15.07 11.05 -11.89
N GLY A 373 16.26 11.56 -12.24
CA GLY A 373 16.43 12.60 -13.24
C GLY A 373 16.02 12.18 -14.67
N GLU A 374 16.24 10.92 -15.06
CA GLU A 374 15.77 10.40 -16.34
C GLU A 374 14.24 10.37 -16.42
N ILE A 375 13.57 9.94 -15.35
CA ILE A 375 12.10 9.91 -15.26
C ILE A 375 11.54 11.35 -15.20
N GLU A 376 12.14 12.24 -14.43
CA GLU A 376 11.76 13.66 -14.40
C GLU A 376 11.89 14.32 -15.78
N THR A 377 12.93 13.97 -16.54
CA THR A 377 13.10 14.47 -17.91
C THR A 377 12.02 13.93 -18.84
N LEU A 378 11.69 12.64 -18.76
CA LEU A 378 10.57 12.05 -19.51
C LEU A 378 9.27 12.82 -19.25
N TYR A 379 9.03 13.16 -17.98
CA TYR A 379 7.84 13.85 -17.51
C TYR A 379 7.79 15.31 -17.97
N ARG A 380 8.88 16.05 -17.80
CA ARG A 380 9.03 17.43 -18.29
C ARG A 380 8.76 17.53 -19.79
N ASP A 381 9.39 16.65 -20.58
CA ASP A 381 9.19 16.61 -22.02
C ASP A 381 7.75 16.28 -22.43
N GLY A 382 6.94 15.73 -21.52
CA GLY A 382 5.53 15.42 -21.78
C GLY A 382 4.67 16.65 -22.06
N ILE A 383 5.10 17.85 -21.64
CA ILE A 383 4.39 19.11 -21.97
C ILE A 383 4.35 19.38 -23.48
N ASP A 384 5.37 18.94 -24.21
CA ASP A 384 5.52 19.13 -25.65
C ASP A 384 5.09 17.88 -26.46
N ARG A 385 4.67 16.80 -25.80
CA ARG A 385 4.32 15.53 -26.45
C ARG A 385 2.81 15.30 -26.45
N PRO A 386 2.22 14.95 -27.62
CA PRO A 386 0.90 14.32 -27.62
C PRO A 386 0.90 13.05 -26.77
N LYS A 387 -0.23 12.76 -26.12
CA LYS A 387 -0.39 11.62 -25.18
C LYS A 387 0.17 10.29 -25.70
N THR A 388 -0.21 9.89 -26.92
CA THR A 388 0.27 8.63 -27.52
C THR A 388 1.78 8.64 -27.73
N ALA A 389 2.35 9.76 -28.18
CA ALA A 389 3.80 9.90 -28.34
C ALA A 389 4.52 9.83 -26.99
N HIS A 390 3.93 10.42 -25.94
CA HIS A 390 4.45 10.32 -24.58
C HIS A 390 4.43 8.87 -24.05
N TRP A 391 3.34 8.13 -24.25
CA TRP A 391 3.27 6.72 -23.85
C TRP A 391 4.29 5.84 -24.58
N ILE A 392 4.56 6.11 -25.86
CA ILE A 392 5.62 5.43 -26.63
C ILE A 392 7.00 5.78 -26.06
N ALA A 393 7.27 7.04 -25.78
CA ALA A 393 8.55 7.46 -25.17
C ALA A 393 8.76 6.82 -23.79
N ALA A 394 7.72 6.76 -22.96
CA ALA A 394 7.75 6.08 -21.67
C ALA A 394 8.03 4.57 -21.82
N TYR A 395 7.37 3.91 -22.77
CA TYR A 395 7.63 2.51 -23.08
C TYR A 395 9.08 2.27 -23.53
N GLN A 396 9.63 3.17 -24.36
CA GLN A 396 11.04 3.12 -24.80
C GLN A 396 12.03 3.31 -23.64
N LEU A 397 11.71 4.16 -22.66
CA LEU A 397 12.51 4.30 -21.44
C LEU A 397 12.54 2.99 -20.66
N VAL A 398 11.36 2.41 -20.37
CA VAL A 398 11.26 1.16 -19.59
C VAL A 398 11.94 0.00 -20.32
N SER A 399 11.66 -0.17 -21.62
CA SER A 399 12.18 -1.28 -22.42
C SER A 399 13.68 -1.20 -22.72
N ARG A 400 14.34 -0.07 -22.44
CA ARG A 400 15.80 0.04 -22.46
C ARG A 400 16.46 -0.82 -21.38
N TYR A 401 15.78 -0.98 -20.24
CA TYR A 401 16.30 -1.67 -19.06
C TYR A 401 15.60 -3.01 -18.82
N LEU A 402 14.30 -3.09 -19.11
CA LEU A 402 13.50 -4.31 -18.94
C LEU A 402 13.21 -4.96 -20.29
N THR A 403 13.38 -6.28 -20.38
CA THR A 403 13.02 -7.02 -21.60
C THR A 403 11.50 -7.19 -21.66
N PRO A 404 10.83 -6.69 -22.71
CA PRO A 404 9.40 -6.90 -22.87
C PRO A 404 9.04 -8.37 -23.09
N HIS A 405 7.79 -8.71 -22.84
CA HIS A 405 7.24 -10.04 -23.12
C HIS A 405 7.43 -10.39 -24.61
N PRO A 406 7.85 -11.62 -24.98
CA PRO A 406 8.12 -11.98 -26.37
C PRO A 406 6.94 -11.81 -27.34
N ALA A 407 5.71 -11.90 -26.82
CA ALA A 407 4.48 -11.68 -27.58
C ALA A 407 3.99 -10.22 -27.61
N SER A 408 4.73 -9.28 -27.01
CA SER A 408 4.34 -7.88 -26.90
C SER A 408 4.04 -7.26 -28.26
N THR A 409 2.90 -6.57 -28.35
CA THR A 409 2.57 -5.73 -29.51
C THR A 409 3.35 -4.42 -29.45
N TRP A 410 3.55 -3.85 -28.26
CA TRP A 410 4.29 -2.60 -28.06
C TRP A 410 5.77 -2.73 -28.41
N ALA A 411 6.40 -3.87 -28.13
CA ALA A 411 7.80 -4.15 -28.47
C ALA A 411 8.05 -4.23 -29.99
N LYS A 412 7.01 -4.45 -30.80
CA LYS A 412 7.12 -4.49 -32.26
C LYS A 412 7.23 -3.10 -32.90
N GLY A 413 6.98 -2.03 -32.13
CA GLY A 413 7.07 -0.65 -32.61
C GLY A 413 5.72 0.00 -32.94
N PRO A 414 5.71 1.33 -33.19
CA PRO A 414 4.49 2.10 -33.44
C PRO A 414 3.60 1.56 -34.58
N GLU A 415 4.20 0.95 -35.59
CA GLU A 415 3.53 0.34 -36.74
C GLU A 415 2.65 -0.86 -36.39
N ALA A 416 2.89 -1.50 -35.24
CA ALA A 416 2.07 -2.61 -34.75
C ALA A 416 0.94 -2.13 -33.82
N LEU A 417 0.91 -0.85 -33.46
CA LEU A 417 -0.10 -0.25 -32.60
C LEU A 417 -1.31 0.22 -33.42
N PRO A 418 -2.52 0.26 -32.83
CA PRO A 418 -3.75 0.68 -33.50
C PRO A 418 -3.84 2.21 -33.64
N LEU A 419 -2.86 2.83 -34.30
CA LEU A 419 -2.71 4.30 -34.43
C LEU A 419 -3.62 4.93 -35.49
N ASP A 420 -4.31 4.11 -36.29
CA ASP A 420 -5.28 4.54 -37.30
C ASP A 420 -6.65 4.95 -36.70
N ILE A 421 -6.88 4.65 -35.42
CA ILE A 421 -8.09 5.05 -34.70
C ILE A 421 -8.09 6.57 -34.45
N THR A 422 -9.08 7.27 -34.99
CA THR A 422 -9.20 8.74 -34.90
C THR A 422 -9.90 9.23 -33.64
N ASP A 423 -10.79 8.43 -33.04
CA ASP A 423 -11.43 8.77 -31.76
C ASP A 423 -10.43 8.57 -30.61
N GLY A 424 -10.09 9.64 -29.89
CA GLY A 424 -9.05 9.60 -28.87
C GLY A 424 -9.36 8.66 -27.69
N LYS A 425 -10.63 8.49 -27.31
CA LYS A 425 -11.02 7.59 -26.22
C LYS A 425 -10.89 6.13 -26.66
N ALA A 426 -11.36 5.81 -27.86
CA ALA A 426 -11.21 4.49 -28.47
C ALA A 426 -9.74 4.14 -28.71
N LEU A 427 -8.93 5.10 -29.17
CA LEU A 427 -7.49 4.94 -29.34
C LEU A 427 -6.82 4.59 -28.02
N ASN A 428 -7.05 5.38 -26.96
CA ASN A 428 -6.49 5.10 -25.63
C ASN A 428 -6.90 3.72 -25.12
N LYS A 429 -8.17 3.34 -25.32
CA LYS A 429 -8.68 2.02 -24.96
C LYS A 429 -7.93 0.91 -25.72
N ALA A 430 -7.82 1.03 -27.04
CA ALA A 430 -7.18 0.04 -27.90
C ALA A 430 -5.68 -0.10 -27.60
N LEU A 431 -4.98 1.02 -27.36
CA LEU A 431 -3.58 1.04 -26.92
C LEU A 431 -3.38 0.29 -25.59
N CYS A 432 -4.27 0.50 -24.62
CA CYS A 432 -4.24 -0.23 -23.35
C CYS A 432 -4.60 -1.73 -23.50
N ASP A 433 -5.48 -2.07 -24.45
CA ASP A 433 -5.86 -3.46 -24.73
C ASP A 433 -4.77 -4.21 -25.50
N ALA A 434 -3.86 -3.50 -26.20
CA ALA A 434 -2.72 -4.08 -26.89
C ALA A 434 -1.57 -4.51 -25.95
N VAL A 435 -1.65 -4.12 -24.66
CA VAL A 435 -0.68 -4.50 -23.61
C VAL A 435 -1.00 -5.91 -23.12
N VAL A 436 -0.01 -6.80 -23.12
CA VAL A 436 -0.22 -8.16 -22.58
C VAL A 436 -0.31 -8.11 -21.04
N PRO A 437 -0.90 -9.13 -20.38
CA PRO A 437 -1.07 -9.11 -18.92
C PRO A 437 0.23 -8.84 -18.14
N ASP A 438 1.34 -9.51 -18.48
CA ASP A 438 2.67 -9.28 -17.90
C ASP A 438 3.63 -8.79 -18.99
N GLU A 439 3.52 -7.51 -19.35
CA GLU A 439 4.30 -6.88 -20.43
C GLU A 439 5.80 -6.87 -20.16
N PHE A 440 6.20 -6.84 -18.88
CA PHE A 440 7.59 -6.85 -18.44
C PHE A 440 7.78 -7.99 -17.42
N PRO A 441 7.90 -9.23 -17.90
CA PRO A 441 7.95 -10.41 -17.04
C PRO A 441 9.19 -10.41 -16.15
N LEU A 442 9.13 -11.20 -15.08
CA LEU A 442 10.24 -11.34 -14.14
C LEU A 442 11.53 -11.78 -14.84
N SER A 443 12.64 -11.16 -14.47
CA SER A 443 13.96 -11.68 -14.82
C SER A 443 14.22 -13.03 -14.12
N MET A 444 15.19 -13.80 -14.60
CA MET A 444 15.59 -15.06 -13.95
C MET A 444 15.95 -14.88 -12.47
N PHE A 445 16.54 -13.73 -12.11
CA PHE A 445 16.82 -13.37 -10.72
C PHE A 445 15.52 -13.28 -9.90
N TYR A 446 14.53 -12.54 -10.40
CA TYR A 446 13.27 -12.34 -9.70
C TYR A 446 12.37 -13.58 -9.68
N GLU A 447 12.41 -14.44 -10.71
CA GLU A 447 11.74 -15.73 -10.66
C GLU A 447 12.26 -16.61 -9.50
N ALA A 448 13.57 -16.59 -9.27
CA ALA A 448 14.18 -17.31 -8.16
C ALA A 448 13.85 -16.65 -6.81
N LEU A 449 13.98 -15.32 -6.71
CA LEU A 449 13.69 -14.57 -5.49
C LEU A 449 12.21 -14.71 -5.08
N SER A 450 11.28 -14.66 -6.03
CA SER A 450 9.84 -14.84 -5.76
C SER A 450 9.56 -16.18 -5.10
N LYS A 451 10.18 -17.26 -5.59
CA LYS A 451 10.05 -18.60 -4.95
C LYS A 451 10.58 -18.59 -3.52
N LYS A 452 11.72 -17.95 -3.28
CA LYS A 452 12.35 -17.84 -1.96
C LYS A 452 11.54 -17.01 -0.97
N LEU A 453 10.93 -15.91 -1.41
CA LEU A 453 10.20 -14.98 -0.54
C LEU A 453 8.70 -15.27 -0.43
N SER A 454 8.15 -16.15 -1.29
CA SER A 454 6.71 -16.49 -1.30
C SER A 454 6.14 -16.85 0.07
N GLY A 455 6.89 -17.63 0.87
CA GLY A 455 6.48 -18.06 2.20
C GLY A 455 6.35 -16.89 3.18
N VAL A 456 7.39 -16.03 3.27
CA VAL A 456 7.37 -14.86 4.17
C VAL A 456 6.32 -13.86 3.74
N ILE A 457 6.18 -13.58 2.44
CA ILE A 457 5.18 -12.64 1.91
C ILE A 457 3.76 -13.12 2.27
N ALA A 458 3.46 -14.41 2.06
CA ALA A 458 2.17 -14.96 2.45
C ALA A 458 1.90 -14.83 3.96
N ALA A 459 2.93 -15.05 4.78
CA ALA A 459 2.86 -14.93 6.24
C ALA A 459 2.67 -13.48 6.74
N THR A 460 2.89 -12.47 5.89
CA THR A 460 2.64 -11.07 6.26
C THR A 460 1.19 -10.61 6.10
N THR A 461 0.29 -11.47 5.61
CA THR A 461 -1.14 -11.13 5.52
C THR A 461 -1.68 -10.79 6.91
N GLY A 462 -2.33 -9.63 7.06
CA GLY A 462 -2.92 -9.19 8.33
C GLY A 462 -1.91 -8.65 9.36
N ILE A 463 -0.61 -8.65 9.06
CA ILE A 463 0.44 -8.23 10.01
C ILE A 463 0.24 -6.79 10.49
N THR A 464 0.57 -6.54 11.76
CA THR A 464 0.60 -5.21 12.40
C THR A 464 1.91 -5.02 13.13
N GLY A 465 2.16 -3.81 13.63
CA GLY A 465 3.38 -3.52 14.40
C GLY A 465 3.53 -4.37 15.68
N ALA A 466 2.42 -4.79 16.29
CA ALA A 466 2.42 -5.67 17.46
C ALA A 466 2.67 -7.16 17.13
N GLY A 467 2.64 -7.54 15.84
CA GLY A 467 2.72 -8.92 15.37
C GLY A 467 4.13 -9.49 15.20
N VAL A 468 5.20 -8.70 15.38
CA VAL A 468 6.57 -9.15 15.11
C VAL A 468 7.26 -9.65 16.38
N THR A 469 7.04 -10.92 16.72
CA THR A 469 8.04 -11.69 17.48
C THR A 469 8.59 -12.81 16.59
N GLY A 470 9.71 -12.53 15.95
CA GLY A 470 10.56 -13.52 15.28
C GLY A 470 9.88 -14.31 14.16
N VAL A 471 9.78 -13.73 12.96
CA VAL A 471 9.70 -14.56 11.75
C VAL A 471 11.08 -15.20 11.58
N ALA A 472 11.23 -16.44 12.06
CA ALA A 472 12.44 -17.22 11.84
C ALA A 472 12.71 -17.34 10.33
N ALA A 473 13.98 -17.17 9.97
CA ALA A 473 14.50 -17.15 8.61
C ALA A 473 14.30 -18.45 7.81
#